data_AF-A0A258TR48-F1
#
_entry.id   AF-A0A258TR48-F1
#
_cell.length_a   1.000
_cell.length_b   1.000
_cell.length_c   1.000
_cell.angle_alpha   90.00
_cell.angle_beta   90.00
_cell.angle_gamma   90.00
#
_symmetry.space_group_name_H-M   'P 1'
#
loop_
_entity.id
_entity.type
_entity.pdbx_description
1 polymer ?
#
loop_
_entity_poly.entity_id
_entity_poly.type
_entity_poly.pdbx_seq_one_letter_code
_entity_poly.pdbx_strand_id
1 'polypeptide(L)'
;MGMPPYGYLCFLREEKTMRLLLAALLLTLPLLAHAHGDAHVFIQALDAQIRQDPGNAALYLKRGRQYLEAQHYQDARADLEHALALDPQLHGARYHLADTLHKAGLPAEAETAARRFVQAVAPDQAGALARGYWLLGDILATRGRHLEAGEIYRQALSHTAEPSPSQIQAYAEAYLEAEPPQPDAALAVIDQGLARLGPLDTLLEMAVDIELKRGRTDPALQRLDTLIAQGRRLPYLHLRKARALAEAGRVEPASAALAEARKALTQAHRPGRGQQALVGEMDALAAKLATSGGGR
;
A
#
# COMPACT_ATOMS: atom_id res chain seq x y z
N MET A 1 21.34 25.20 59.39
CA MET A 1 21.69 23.99 58.62
C MET A 1 21.17 24.17 57.20
N GLY A 2 22.03 23.90 56.21
CA GLY A 2 21.96 24.46 54.86
C GLY A 2 21.01 23.77 53.89
N MET A 3 20.62 24.53 52.86
CA MET A 3 20.03 24.06 51.61
C MET A 3 21.12 24.12 50.51
N PRO A 4 21.27 23.10 49.66
CA PRO A 4 22.32 23.07 48.64
C PRO A 4 21.90 23.79 47.34
N PRO A 5 22.85 24.32 46.55
CA PRO A 5 22.57 24.97 45.27
C PRO A 5 22.74 23.97 44.11
N TYR A 6 21.64 23.45 43.57
CA TYR A 6 21.65 22.68 42.32
C TYR A 6 20.52 23.17 41.40
N GLY A 7 20.71 24.34 40.78
CA GLY A 7 19.70 24.94 39.87
C GLY A 7 20.22 25.41 38.51
N TYR A 8 21.52 25.65 38.33
CA TYR A 8 22.01 26.39 37.15
C TYR A 8 22.47 25.53 35.97
N LEU A 9 22.78 24.25 36.16
CA LEU A 9 23.31 23.38 35.09
C LEU A 9 22.22 22.75 34.21
N CYS A 10 20.96 22.75 34.65
CA CYS A 10 19.84 22.19 33.86
C CYS A 10 19.35 23.17 32.77
N PHE A 11 19.38 24.47 33.07
CA PHE A 11 18.83 25.51 32.19
C PHE A 11 19.64 25.75 30.90
N LEU A 12 20.98 25.63 30.97
CA LEU A 12 21.87 25.84 29.81
C LEU A 12 21.85 24.68 28.80
N ARG A 13 21.41 23.49 29.20
CA ARG A 13 21.31 22.32 28.32
C ARG A 13 20.08 22.41 27.42
N GLU A 14 18.97 22.95 27.95
CA GLU A 14 17.72 23.15 27.21
C GLU A 14 17.87 24.20 26.11
N GLU A 15 18.61 25.30 26.34
CA GLU A 15 18.88 26.32 25.31
C GLU A 15 19.66 25.76 24.12
N LYS A 16 20.70 24.93 24.37
CA LYS A 16 21.49 24.33 23.29
C LYS A 16 20.68 23.33 22.48
N THR A 17 19.86 22.50 23.14
CA THR A 17 18.96 21.58 22.45
C THR A 17 17.88 22.32 21.67
N MET A 18 17.36 23.44 22.20
CA MET A 18 16.35 24.25 21.53
C MET A 18 16.93 24.96 20.29
N ARG A 19 18.17 25.48 20.36
CA ARG A 19 18.87 26.04 19.19
C ARG A 19 19.22 25.00 18.14
N LEU A 20 19.59 23.78 18.54
CA LEU A 20 19.85 22.66 17.63
C LEU A 20 18.57 22.19 16.93
N LEU A 21 17.44 22.13 17.65
CA LEU A 21 16.13 21.83 17.08
C LEU A 21 15.65 22.94 16.13
N LEU A 22 15.85 24.21 16.49
CA LEU A 22 15.53 25.35 15.63
C LEU A 22 16.39 25.35 14.35
N ALA A 23 17.69 25.05 14.48
CA ALA A 23 18.61 24.92 13.34
C ALA A 23 18.26 23.73 12.45
N ALA A 24 17.87 22.58 13.02
CA ALA A 24 17.39 21.42 12.27
C ALA A 24 16.04 21.71 11.57
N LEU A 25 15.15 22.48 12.18
CA LEU A 25 13.90 22.95 11.57
C LEU A 25 14.17 23.92 10.42
N LEU A 26 15.11 24.86 10.60
CA LEU A 26 15.54 25.80 9.55
C LEU A 26 16.31 25.13 8.40
N LEU A 27 16.96 23.98 8.64
CA LEU A 27 17.61 23.16 7.61
C LEU A 27 16.62 22.27 6.83
N THR A 28 15.47 21.93 7.44
CA THR A 28 14.43 21.09 6.81
C THR A 28 13.36 21.91 6.09
N LEU A 29 13.15 23.17 6.48
CA LEU A 29 12.26 24.12 5.81
C LEU A 29 12.58 24.34 4.31
N PRO A 30 13.85 24.50 3.88
CA PRO A 30 14.20 24.60 2.46
C PRO A 30 13.83 23.34 1.67
N LEU A 31 13.99 22.15 2.25
CA LEU A 31 13.66 20.88 1.60
C LEU A 31 12.15 20.72 1.37
N LEU A 32 11.32 21.27 2.27
CA LEU A 32 9.86 21.34 2.11
C LEU A 32 9.44 22.44 1.11
N ALA A 33 10.18 23.55 1.02
CA ALA A 33 9.89 24.65 0.10
C ALA A 33 10.20 24.33 -1.38
N HIS A 34 11.21 23.48 -1.65
CA HIS A 34 11.59 23.14 -3.02
C HIS A 34 10.52 22.33 -3.77
N ALA A 35 9.79 21.44 -3.08
CA ALA A 35 8.75 20.63 -3.73
C ALA A 35 7.50 21.46 -4.14
N HIS A 36 7.21 22.56 -3.44
CA HIS A 36 6.08 23.44 -3.76
C HIS A 36 6.47 24.62 -4.68
N GLY A 37 7.74 25.01 -4.71
CA GLY A 37 8.24 26.10 -5.57
C GLY A 37 8.15 25.78 -7.07
N ASP A 38 8.42 24.53 -7.46
CA ASP A 38 8.44 24.12 -8.87
C ASP A 38 7.05 24.13 -9.52
N ALA A 39 6.01 23.73 -8.77
CA ALA A 39 4.63 23.71 -9.27
C ALA A 39 4.12 25.13 -9.59
N HIS A 40 4.42 26.10 -8.72
CA HIS A 40 3.99 27.48 -8.91
C HIS A 40 4.61 28.12 -10.16
N VAL A 41 5.91 27.94 -10.36
CA VAL A 41 6.63 28.44 -11.55
C VAL A 41 6.09 27.80 -12.83
N PHE A 42 5.81 26.49 -12.78
CA PHE A 42 5.28 25.78 -13.94
C PHE A 42 3.87 26.23 -14.31
N ILE A 43 3.00 26.45 -13.32
CA ILE A 43 1.65 27.00 -13.53
C ILE A 43 1.73 28.40 -14.15
N GLN A 44 2.60 29.29 -13.65
CA GLN A 44 2.78 30.62 -14.23
C GLN A 44 3.24 30.57 -15.70
N ALA A 45 4.12 29.63 -16.05
CA ALA A 45 4.56 29.44 -17.43
C ALA A 45 3.40 28.97 -18.32
N LEU A 46 2.54 28.08 -17.82
CA LEU A 46 1.34 27.64 -18.53
C LEU A 46 0.32 28.78 -18.68
N ASP A 47 0.16 29.63 -17.68
CA ASP A 47 -0.71 30.81 -17.77
C ASP A 47 -0.27 31.76 -18.90
N ALA A 48 1.04 31.96 -19.07
CA ALA A 48 1.57 32.76 -20.16
C ALA A 48 1.27 32.14 -21.53
N GLN A 49 1.40 30.80 -21.66
CA GLN A 49 1.07 30.09 -22.89
C GLN A 49 -0.43 30.13 -23.19
N ILE A 50 -1.28 29.96 -22.17
CA ILE A 50 -2.74 30.04 -22.32
C ILE A 50 -3.18 31.45 -22.75
N ARG A 51 -2.53 32.51 -22.23
CA ARG A 51 -2.79 33.88 -22.70
C ARG A 51 -2.45 34.08 -24.18
N GLN A 52 -1.44 33.37 -24.70
CA GLN A 52 -1.05 33.44 -26.10
C GLN A 52 -1.96 32.59 -27.00
N ASP A 53 -2.42 31.44 -26.50
CA ASP A 53 -3.30 30.51 -27.23
C ASP A 53 -4.42 29.95 -26.33
N PRO A 54 -5.50 30.73 -26.09
CA PRO A 54 -6.60 30.32 -25.22
C PRO A 54 -7.44 29.16 -25.79
N GLY A 55 -7.28 28.81 -27.06
CA GLY A 55 -8.02 27.72 -27.70
C GLY A 55 -7.35 26.35 -27.54
N ASN A 56 -6.17 26.30 -26.94
CA ASN A 56 -5.36 25.09 -26.89
C ASN A 56 -5.72 24.20 -25.71
N ALA A 57 -6.63 23.24 -25.96
CA ALA A 57 -7.07 22.25 -24.96
C ALA A 57 -5.91 21.56 -24.21
N ALA A 58 -4.78 21.31 -24.88
CA ALA A 58 -3.65 20.62 -24.28
C ALA A 58 -2.94 21.46 -23.20
N LEU A 59 -3.01 22.80 -23.27
CA LEU A 59 -2.44 23.67 -22.22
C LEU A 59 -3.25 23.58 -20.93
N TYR A 60 -4.58 23.61 -21.03
CA TYR A 60 -5.47 23.41 -19.89
C TYR A 60 -5.32 22.01 -19.29
N LEU A 61 -5.21 20.97 -20.12
CA LEU A 61 -4.87 19.61 -19.63
C LEU A 61 -3.57 19.59 -18.82
N LYS A 62 -2.52 20.24 -19.33
CA LYS A 62 -1.22 20.30 -18.63
C LYS A 62 -1.35 21.03 -17.31
N ARG A 63 -2.05 22.17 -17.27
CA ARG A 63 -2.23 22.97 -16.05
C ARG A 63 -3.12 22.26 -15.03
N GLY A 64 -4.21 21.66 -15.48
CA GLY A 64 -5.10 20.84 -14.66
C GLY A 64 -4.38 19.66 -13.98
N ARG A 65 -3.46 18.98 -14.69
CA ARG A 65 -2.60 17.96 -14.07
C ARG A 65 -1.71 18.53 -12.96
N GLN A 66 -1.18 19.73 -13.15
CA GLN A 66 -0.29 20.35 -12.16
C GLN A 66 -1.06 20.77 -10.91
N TYR A 67 -2.28 21.28 -11.09
CA TYR A 67 -3.20 21.50 -9.98
C TYR A 67 -3.56 20.19 -9.27
N LEU A 68 -3.75 19.08 -10.01
CA LEU A 68 -4.00 17.76 -9.40
C LEU A 68 -2.83 17.30 -8.52
N GLU A 69 -1.59 17.38 -9.02
CA GLU A 69 -0.39 17.04 -8.24
C GLU A 69 -0.22 17.97 -7.02
N ALA A 70 -0.57 19.24 -7.16
CA ALA A 70 -0.61 20.23 -6.08
C ALA A 70 -1.83 20.08 -5.15
N GLN A 71 -2.70 19.09 -5.37
CA GLN A 71 -3.95 18.84 -4.62
C GLN A 71 -4.97 19.99 -4.68
N HIS A 72 -4.84 20.90 -5.64
CA HIS A 72 -5.81 21.95 -5.93
C HIS A 72 -6.93 21.39 -6.81
N TYR A 73 -7.77 20.51 -6.23
CA TYR A 73 -8.71 19.71 -7.01
C TYR A 73 -9.77 20.53 -7.76
N GLN A 74 -10.18 21.68 -7.22
CA GLN A 74 -11.17 22.56 -7.87
C GLN A 74 -10.58 23.21 -9.14
N ASP A 75 -9.36 23.73 -9.05
CA ASP A 75 -8.67 24.33 -10.20
C ASP A 75 -8.35 23.27 -11.26
N ALA A 76 -7.91 22.08 -10.82
CA ALA A 76 -7.69 20.94 -11.69
C ALA A 76 -8.96 20.56 -12.46
N ARG A 77 -10.08 20.42 -11.75
CA ARG A 77 -11.39 20.12 -12.35
C ARG A 77 -11.77 21.16 -13.39
N ALA A 78 -11.70 22.45 -13.06
CA ALA A 78 -12.08 23.53 -13.96
C ALA A 78 -11.27 23.50 -15.26
N ASP A 79 -9.95 23.32 -15.16
CA ASP A 79 -9.07 23.23 -16.33
C ASP A 79 -9.34 21.99 -17.17
N LEU A 80 -9.59 20.84 -16.54
CA LEU A 80 -9.84 19.59 -17.25
C LEU A 80 -11.21 19.59 -17.94
N GLU A 81 -12.22 20.20 -17.33
CA GLU A 81 -13.53 20.43 -17.95
C GLU A 81 -13.41 21.42 -19.12
N HIS A 82 -12.62 22.49 -18.97
CA HIS A 82 -12.38 23.44 -20.06
C HIS A 82 -11.62 22.80 -21.23
N ALA A 83 -10.61 21.98 -20.95
CA ALA A 83 -9.89 21.22 -21.96
C ALA A 83 -10.84 20.31 -22.76
N LEU A 84 -11.79 19.64 -22.09
CA LEU A 84 -12.79 18.78 -22.72
C LEU A 84 -13.88 19.56 -23.48
N ALA A 85 -14.15 20.82 -23.11
CA ALA A 85 -15.04 21.69 -23.86
C ALA A 85 -14.40 22.15 -25.18
N LEU A 86 -13.10 22.41 -25.17
CA LEU A 86 -12.31 22.77 -26.37
C LEU A 86 -12.06 21.55 -27.27
N ASP A 87 -11.70 20.41 -26.69
CA ASP A 87 -11.49 19.15 -27.41
C ASP A 87 -12.16 17.97 -26.67
N PRO A 88 -13.38 17.58 -27.08
CA PRO A 88 -14.10 16.45 -26.50
C PRO A 88 -13.41 15.09 -26.72
N GLN A 89 -12.42 14.98 -27.61
CA GLN A 89 -11.65 13.77 -27.88
C GLN A 89 -10.32 13.72 -27.12
N LEU A 90 -10.05 14.68 -26.23
CA LEU A 90 -8.84 14.67 -25.41
C LEU A 90 -8.95 13.65 -24.24
N HIS A 91 -8.78 12.36 -24.55
CA HIS A 91 -8.90 11.25 -23.61
C HIS A 91 -8.06 11.44 -22.34
N GLY A 92 -6.87 12.03 -22.47
CA GLY A 92 -6.01 12.37 -21.33
C GLY A 92 -6.71 13.29 -20.31
N ALA A 93 -7.51 14.26 -20.77
CA ALA A 93 -8.26 15.15 -19.88
C ALA A 93 -9.39 14.41 -19.15
N ARG A 94 -10.07 13.45 -19.80
CA ARG A 94 -11.04 12.58 -19.13
C ARG A 94 -10.42 11.73 -18.02
N TYR A 95 -9.24 11.15 -18.27
CA TYR A 95 -8.52 10.37 -17.25
C TYR A 95 -8.19 11.23 -16.03
N HIS A 96 -7.56 12.38 -16.24
CA HIS A 96 -7.18 13.27 -15.13
C HIS A 96 -8.39 13.86 -14.42
N LEU A 97 -9.50 14.07 -15.13
CA LEU A 97 -10.74 14.53 -14.51
C LEU A 97 -11.28 13.46 -13.55
N ALA A 98 -11.29 12.19 -13.99
CA ALA A 98 -11.69 11.08 -13.12
C ALA A 98 -10.79 10.95 -11.88
N ASP A 99 -9.47 11.05 -12.05
CA ASP A 99 -8.51 10.98 -10.93
C ASP A 99 -8.66 12.18 -9.97
N THR A 100 -8.85 13.38 -10.52
CA THR A 100 -9.12 14.60 -9.74
C THR A 100 -10.37 14.45 -8.90
N LEU A 101 -11.48 13.99 -9.50
CA LEU A 101 -12.75 13.78 -8.81
C LEU A 101 -12.63 12.68 -7.73
N HIS A 102 -11.87 11.62 -8.01
CA HIS A 102 -11.62 10.56 -7.05
C HIS A 102 -10.85 11.09 -5.83
N LYS A 103 -9.74 11.80 -6.04
CA LYS A 103 -8.93 12.41 -4.97
C LYS A 103 -9.67 13.53 -4.23
N ALA A 104 -10.61 14.22 -4.89
CA ALA A 104 -11.47 15.22 -4.28
C ALA A 104 -12.59 14.63 -3.39
N GLY A 105 -12.71 13.30 -3.30
CA GLY A 105 -13.77 12.65 -2.53
C GLY A 105 -15.14 12.67 -3.21
N LEU A 106 -15.18 12.78 -4.54
CA LEU A 106 -16.40 12.79 -5.37
C LEU A 106 -16.50 11.50 -6.22
N PRO A 107 -16.59 10.30 -5.60
CA PRO A 107 -16.42 9.04 -6.32
C PRO A 107 -17.53 8.72 -7.33
N ALA A 108 -18.74 9.28 -7.17
CA ALA A 108 -19.82 9.06 -8.13
C ALA A 108 -19.58 9.80 -9.47
N GLU A 109 -19.11 11.04 -9.41
CA GLU A 109 -18.71 11.80 -10.61
C GLU A 109 -17.44 11.18 -11.22
N ALA A 110 -16.48 10.79 -10.37
CA ALA A 110 -15.26 10.11 -10.80
C ALA A 110 -15.55 8.84 -11.59
N GLU A 111 -16.49 8.00 -11.12
CA GLU A 111 -16.88 6.76 -11.81
C GLU A 111 -17.42 7.07 -13.22
N THR A 112 -18.26 8.09 -13.34
CA THR A 112 -18.82 8.50 -14.64
C THR A 112 -17.72 8.93 -15.61
N ALA A 113 -16.76 9.72 -15.13
CA ALA A 113 -15.61 10.16 -15.92
C ALA A 113 -14.69 8.99 -16.31
N ALA A 114 -14.38 8.08 -15.37
CA ALA A 114 -13.54 6.91 -15.60
C ALA A 114 -14.17 5.92 -16.60
N ARG A 115 -15.48 5.67 -16.49
CA ARG A 115 -16.21 4.83 -17.47
C ARG A 115 -16.17 5.43 -18.87
N ARG A 116 -16.39 6.74 -18.99
CA ARG A 116 -16.27 7.45 -20.27
C ARG A 116 -14.85 7.40 -20.83
N PHE A 117 -13.83 7.46 -19.97
CA PHE A 117 -12.44 7.30 -20.40
C PHE A 117 -12.20 5.92 -21.00
N VAL A 118 -12.49 4.83 -20.27
CA VAL A 118 -12.22 3.46 -20.76
C VAL A 118 -13.05 3.11 -22.01
N GLN A 119 -14.25 3.66 -22.16
CA GLN A 119 -15.09 3.47 -23.37
C GLN A 119 -14.53 4.17 -24.61
N ALA A 120 -13.79 5.27 -24.42
CA ALA A 120 -13.29 6.09 -25.53
C ALA A 120 -11.87 5.69 -25.97
N VAL A 121 -11.08 5.07 -25.07
CA VAL A 121 -9.75 4.57 -25.40
C VAL A 121 -9.83 3.38 -26.37
N ALA A 122 -9.02 3.42 -27.42
CA ALA A 122 -8.97 2.36 -28.42
C ALA A 122 -8.40 1.04 -27.84
N PRO A 123 -8.88 -0.14 -28.29
CA PRO A 123 -8.46 -1.45 -27.76
C PRO A 123 -6.96 -1.75 -27.83
N ASP A 124 -6.26 -1.15 -28.79
CA ASP A 124 -4.82 -1.32 -29.02
C ASP A 124 -3.95 -0.49 -28.05
N GLN A 125 -4.53 0.47 -27.34
CA GLN A 125 -3.84 1.30 -26.35
C GLN A 125 -3.81 0.64 -24.97
N ALA A 126 -3.22 -0.56 -24.89
CA ALA A 126 -3.20 -1.39 -23.67
C ALA A 126 -2.75 -0.62 -22.41
N GLY A 127 -1.72 0.22 -22.50
CA GLY A 127 -1.25 1.00 -21.35
C GLY A 127 -2.26 2.05 -20.86
N ALA A 128 -3.05 2.65 -21.75
CA ALA A 128 -4.10 3.60 -21.37
C ALA A 128 -5.32 2.88 -20.77
N LEU A 129 -5.72 1.75 -21.38
CA LEU A 129 -6.78 0.89 -20.83
C LEU A 129 -6.43 0.37 -19.45
N ALA A 130 -5.20 -0.14 -19.26
CA ALA A 130 -4.72 -0.60 -17.97
C ALA A 130 -4.87 0.48 -16.89
N ARG A 131 -4.35 1.69 -17.13
CA ARG A 131 -4.48 2.80 -16.17
C ARG A 131 -5.94 3.20 -15.91
N GLY A 132 -6.78 3.21 -16.95
CA GLY A 132 -8.20 3.53 -16.81
C GLY A 132 -8.97 2.51 -15.97
N TYR A 133 -8.72 1.22 -16.19
CA TYR A 133 -9.34 0.16 -15.40
C TYR A 133 -8.80 0.14 -13.97
N TRP A 134 -7.50 0.36 -13.74
CA TRP A 134 -6.98 0.51 -12.37
C TRP A 134 -7.70 1.64 -11.61
N LEU A 135 -7.78 2.83 -12.22
CA LEU A 135 -8.49 3.96 -11.62
C LEU A 135 -9.99 3.67 -11.38
N LEU A 136 -10.68 3.05 -12.35
CA LEU A 136 -12.08 2.69 -12.20
C LEU A 136 -12.29 1.66 -11.08
N GLY A 137 -11.39 0.68 -10.95
CA GLY A 137 -11.41 -0.30 -9.86
C GLY A 137 -11.26 0.37 -8.50
N ASP A 138 -10.31 1.30 -8.36
CA ASP A 138 -10.09 2.06 -7.12
C ASP A 138 -11.32 2.91 -6.76
N ILE A 139 -11.92 3.57 -7.75
CA ILE A 139 -13.17 4.31 -7.56
C ILE A 139 -14.30 3.39 -7.10
N LEU A 140 -14.46 2.21 -7.69
CA LEU A 140 -15.51 1.27 -7.29
C LEU A 140 -15.28 0.71 -5.89
N ALA A 141 -14.02 0.41 -5.54
CA ALA A 141 -13.64 -0.04 -4.20
C ALA A 141 -13.96 1.02 -3.14
N THR A 142 -13.62 2.30 -3.38
CA THR A 142 -13.99 3.39 -2.46
C THR A 142 -15.49 3.62 -2.32
N ARG A 143 -16.29 3.16 -3.29
CA ARG A 143 -17.76 3.15 -3.23
C ARG A 143 -18.35 1.92 -2.54
N GLY A 144 -17.52 1.00 -2.03
CA GLY A 144 -17.95 -0.26 -1.44
C GLY A 144 -18.42 -1.32 -2.45
N ARG A 145 -18.25 -1.08 -3.76
CA ARG A 145 -18.63 -2.01 -4.84
C ARG A 145 -17.50 -3.00 -5.12
N HIS A 146 -17.06 -3.71 -4.08
CA HIS A 146 -15.82 -4.50 -4.11
C HIS A 146 -15.83 -5.65 -5.13
N LEU A 147 -16.97 -6.35 -5.30
CA LEU A 147 -17.09 -7.40 -6.33
C LEU A 147 -16.87 -6.86 -7.75
N GLU A 148 -17.46 -5.70 -8.05
CA GLU A 148 -17.30 -5.08 -9.36
C GLU A 148 -15.91 -4.49 -9.54
N ALA A 149 -15.33 -3.93 -8.48
CA ALA A 149 -13.93 -3.52 -8.48
C ALA A 149 -13.01 -4.69 -8.85
N GLY A 150 -13.23 -5.88 -8.29
CA GLY A 150 -12.52 -7.11 -8.66
C GLY A 150 -12.59 -7.43 -10.15
N GLU A 151 -13.78 -7.38 -10.75
CA GLU A 151 -13.94 -7.61 -12.19
C GLU A 151 -13.24 -6.55 -13.05
N ILE A 152 -13.26 -5.29 -12.62
CA ILE A 152 -12.54 -4.22 -13.31
C ILE A 152 -11.03 -4.37 -13.17
N TYR A 153 -10.52 -4.74 -11.99
CA TYR A 153 -9.10 -5.03 -11.78
C TYR A 153 -8.64 -6.22 -12.62
N ARG A 154 -9.49 -7.25 -12.82
CA ARG A 154 -9.21 -8.35 -13.75
C ARG A 154 -8.97 -7.83 -15.16
N GLN A 155 -9.80 -6.89 -15.63
CA GLN A 155 -9.60 -6.24 -16.92
C GLN A 155 -8.29 -5.43 -16.93
N ALA A 156 -8.02 -4.65 -15.88
CA ALA A 156 -6.78 -3.88 -15.75
C ALA A 156 -5.53 -4.77 -15.84
N LEU A 157 -5.52 -5.90 -15.12
CA LEU A 157 -4.40 -6.83 -15.07
C LEU A 157 -4.13 -7.49 -16.43
N SER A 158 -5.17 -7.73 -17.24
CA SER A 158 -5.05 -8.29 -18.59
C SER A 158 -4.33 -7.36 -19.59
N HIS A 159 -4.37 -6.05 -19.33
CA HIS A 159 -3.67 -5.03 -20.14
C HIS A 159 -2.35 -4.55 -19.51
N THR A 160 -2.02 -5.02 -18.31
CA THR A 160 -0.82 -4.61 -17.59
C THR A 160 0.30 -5.62 -17.84
N ALA A 161 1.47 -5.18 -18.32
CA ALA A 161 2.64 -6.05 -18.54
C ALA A 161 3.38 -6.36 -17.24
N GLU A 162 3.51 -5.38 -16.35
CA GLU A 162 4.20 -5.49 -15.06
C GLU A 162 3.35 -4.83 -13.96
N PRO A 163 2.49 -5.61 -13.26
CA PRO A 163 1.67 -5.07 -12.18
C PRO A 163 2.55 -4.76 -10.95
N SER A 164 2.23 -3.69 -10.22
CA SER A 164 2.89 -3.44 -8.94
C SER A 164 2.38 -4.42 -7.87
N PRO A 165 3.16 -4.67 -6.80
CA PRO A 165 2.67 -5.44 -5.66
C PRO A 165 1.41 -4.84 -5.03
N SER A 166 1.32 -3.52 -4.96
CA SER A 166 0.14 -2.81 -4.44
C SER A 166 -1.11 -3.00 -5.29
N GLN A 167 -0.96 -3.12 -6.61
CA GLN A 167 -2.07 -3.41 -7.53
C GLN A 167 -2.61 -4.83 -7.32
N ILE A 168 -1.73 -5.81 -7.14
CA ILE A 168 -2.14 -7.19 -6.82
C ILE A 168 -2.83 -7.23 -5.46
N GLN A 169 -2.31 -6.49 -4.47
CA GLN A 169 -2.92 -6.38 -3.16
C GLN A 169 -4.33 -5.78 -3.21
N ALA A 170 -4.50 -4.60 -3.82
CA ALA A 170 -5.79 -3.95 -3.97
C ALA A 170 -6.82 -4.84 -4.68
N TYR A 171 -6.37 -5.58 -5.70
CA TYR A 171 -7.22 -6.53 -6.40
C TYR A 171 -7.63 -7.72 -5.51
N ALA A 172 -6.71 -8.31 -4.76
CA ALA A 172 -7.03 -9.38 -3.82
C ALA A 172 -7.97 -8.89 -2.69
N GLU A 173 -7.73 -7.70 -2.16
CA GLU A 173 -8.55 -7.04 -1.12
C GLU A 173 -9.98 -6.81 -1.61
N ALA A 174 -10.18 -6.40 -2.87
CA ALA A 174 -11.52 -6.25 -3.44
C ALA A 174 -12.34 -7.56 -3.40
N TYR A 175 -11.71 -8.72 -3.56
CA TYR A 175 -12.43 -9.99 -3.37
C TYR A 175 -12.62 -10.38 -1.90
N LEU A 176 -11.76 -9.94 -0.99
CA LEU A 176 -11.91 -10.20 0.45
C LEU A 176 -12.98 -9.33 1.10
N GLU A 177 -13.14 -8.09 0.63
CA GLU A 177 -14.12 -7.11 1.12
C GLU A 177 -15.47 -7.20 0.41
N ALA A 178 -15.56 -8.02 -0.63
CA ALA A 178 -16.80 -8.35 -1.30
C ALA A 178 -17.86 -8.96 -0.36
N GLU A 179 -19.13 -8.80 -0.73
CA GLU A 179 -20.26 -9.45 -0.06
C GLU A 179 -20.98 -10.41 -1.04
N PRO A 180 -20.88 -11.74 -0.86
CA PRO A 180 -20.05 -12.44 0.14
C PRO A 180 -18.54 -12.41 -0.21
N PRO A 181 -17.64 -12.55 0.79
CA PRO A 181 -16.21 -12.60 0.55
C PRO A 181 -15.81 -13.77 -0.35
N GLN A 182 -14.87 -13.53 -1.26
CA GLN A 182 -14.36 -14.52 -2.22
C GLN A 182 -12.86 -14.83 -2.00
N PRO A 183 -12.51 -15.51 -0.89
CA PRO A 183 -11.11 -15.76 -0.53
C PRO A 183 -10.37 -16.67 -1.53
N ASP A 184 -11.06 -17.57 -2.23
CA ASP A 184 -10.45 -18.39 -3.28
C ASP A 184 -10.05 -17.54 -4.50
N ALA A 185 -10.87 -16.55 -4.87
CA ALA A 185 -10.53 -15.60 -5.93
C ALA A 185 -9.35 -14.71 -5.52
N ALA A 186 -9.34 -14.22 -4.27
CA ALA A 186 -8.22 -13.45 -3.72
C ALA A 186 -6.89 -14.25 -3.76
N LEU A 187 -6.90 -15.52 -3.35
CA LEU A 187 -5.72 -16.39 -3.42
C LEU A 187 -5.25 -16.59 -4.87
N ALA A 188 -6.18 -16.79 -5.82
CA ALA A 188 -5.82 -16.93 -7.23
C ALA A 188 -5.16 -15.65 -7.78
N VAL A 189 -5.63 -14.47 -7.38
CA VAL A 189 -5.00 -13.18 -7.73
C VAL A 189 -3.58 -13.08 -7.16
N ILE A 190 -3.40 -13.46 -5.90
CA ILE A 190 -2.09 -13.46 -5.24
C ILE A 190 -1.13 -14.41 -5.97
N ASP A 191 -1.58 -15.62 -6.31
CA ASP A 191 -0.76 -16.60 -7.01
C ASP A 191 -0.36 -16.12 -8.41
N GLN A 192 -1.27 -15.46 -9.14
CA GLN A 192 -0.95 -14.79 -10.40
C GLN A 192 0.10 -13.68 -10.22
N GLY A 193 -0.03 -12.88 -9.16
CA GLY A 193 0.96 -11.84 -8.84
C GLY A 193 2.35 -12.42 -8.53
N LEU A 194 2.41 -13.45 -7.69
CA LEU A 194 3.65 -14.15 -7.33
C LEU A 194 4.30 -14.82 -8.54
N ALA A 195 3.52 -15.37 -9.46
CA ALA A 195 4.05 -15.96 -10.69
C ALA A 195 4.72 -14.93 -11.61
N ARG A 196 4.27 -13.66 -11.58
CA ARG A 196 4.78 -12.58 -12.42
C ARG A 196 5.92 -11.80 -11.77
N LEU A 197 5.84 -11.58 -10.46
CA LEU A 197 6.74 -10.71 -9.70
C LEU A 197 7.79 -11.49 -8.89
N GLY A 198 7.66 -12.81 -8.83
CA GLY A 198 8.44 -13.66 -7.94
C GLY A 198 7.90 -13.68 -6.51
N PRO A 199 8.60 -14.39 -5.59
CA PRO A 199 8.16 -14.55 -4.22
C PRO A 199 8.29 -13.23 -3.44
N LEU A 200 7.17 -12.58 -3.16
CA LEU A 200 7.09 -11.33 -2.39
C LEU A 200 6.50 -11.58 -1.00
N ASP A 201 7.20 -11.09 0.04
CA ASP A 201 6.84 -11.33 1.44
C ASP A 201 5.42 -10.86 1.75
N THR A 202 5.05 -9.67 1.26
CA THR A 202 3.73 -9.06 1.50
C THR A 202 2.60 -9.93 0.96
N LEU A 203 2.73 -10.42 -0.27
CA LEU A 203 1.73 -11.25 -0.93
C LEU A 203 1.66 -12.66 -0.32
N LEU A 204 2.81 -13.25 0.01
CA LEU A 204 2.88 -14.55 0.68
C LEU A 204 2.26 -14.49 2.09
N GLU A 205 2.57 -13.45 2.87
CA GLU A 205 1.98 -13.26 4.20
C GLU A 205 0.46 -13.07 4.13
N MET A 206 -0.03 -12.29 3.16
CA MET A 206 -1.46 -12.11 2.94
C MET A 206 -2.15 -13.44 2.60
N ALA A 207 -1.57 -14.26 1.73
CA ALA A 207 -2.11 -15.58 1.41
C ALA A 207 -2.11 -16.54 2.60
N VAL A 208 -1.04 -16.55 3.42
CA VAL A 208 -0.97 -17.31 4.67
C VAL A 208 -2.12 -16.93 5.61
N ASP A 209 -2.40 -15.63 5.77
CA ASP A 209 -3.49 -15.17 6.64
C ASP A 209 -4.88 -15.61 6.12
N ILE A 210 -5.10 -15.56 4.81
CA ILE A 210 -6.34 -16.04 4.20
C ILE A 210 -6.50 -17.55 4.43
N GLU A 211 -5.45 -18.33 4.23
CA GLU A 211 -5.47 -19.79 4.36
C GLU A 211 -5.67 -20.24 5.82
N LEU A 212 -4.96 -19.64 6.77
CA LEU A 212 -5.10 -19.96 8.20
C LEU A 212 -6.48 -19.61 8.76
N LYS A 213 -7.04 -18.44 8.39
CA LYS A 213 -8.42 -18.09 8.77
C LYS A 213 -9.46 -19.10 8.29
N ARG A 214 -9.14 -19.84 7.21
CA ARG A 214 -10.00 -20.87 6.63
C ARG A 214 -9.64 -22.30 7.08
N GLY A 215 -8.72 -22.44 8.03
CA GLY A 215 -8.24 -23.75 8.50
C GLY A 215 -7.44 -24.54 7.46
N ARG A 216 -6.99 -23.91 6.36
CA ARG A 216 -6.17 -24.54 5.32
C ARG A 216 -4.70 -24.50 5.73
N THR A 217 -4.35 -25.32 6.72
CA THR A 217 -3.01 -25.30 7.31
C THR A 217 -1.92 -25.75 6.33
N ASP A 218 -2.14 -26.78 5.53
CA ASP A 218 -1.08 -27.30 4.64
C ASP A 218 -0.61 -26.30 3.57
N PRO A 219 -1.51 -25.62 2.81
CA PRO A 219 -1.11 -24.54 1.92
C PRO A 219 -0.37 -23.40 2.64
N ALA A 220 -0.87 -23.00 3.83
CA ALA A 220 -0.24 -21.94 4.61
C ALA A 220 1.19 -22.30 5.03
N LEU A 221 1.45 -23.56 5.37
CA LEU A 221 2.79 -24.05 5.71
C LEU A 221 3.73 -24.02 4.50
N GLN A 222 3.25 -24.37 3.30
CA GLN A 222 4.06 -24.30 2.07
C GLN A 222 4.49 -22.86 1.76
N ARG A 223 3.58 -21.89 1.94
CA ARG A 223 3.89 -20.46 1.78
C ARG A 223 4.84 -19.95 2.86
N LEU A 224 4.66 -20.37 4.12
CA LEU A 224 5.59 -20.07 5.20
C LEU A 224 6.99 -20.65 4.94
N ASP A 225 7.08 -21.85 4.36
CA ASP A 225 8.37 -22.45 4.00
C ASP A 225 9.07 -21.67 2.89
N THR A 226 8.29 -21.12 1.94
CA THR A 226 8.82 -20.20 0.92
C THR A 226 9.38 -18.93 1.56
N LEU A 227 8.68 -18.34 2.55
CA LEU A 227 9.17 -17.18 3.31
C LEU A 227 10.44 -17.52 4.12
N ILE A 228 10.47 -18.67 4.79
CA ILE A 228 11.61 -19.13 5.59
C ILE A 228 12.85 -19.34 4.71
N ALA A 229 12.68 -19.89 3.51
CA ALA A 229 13.76 -20.12 2.56
C ALA A 229 14.48 -18.84 2.13
N GLN A 230 13.84 -17.67 2.24
CA GLN A 230 14.47 -16.37 1.95
C GLN A 230 15.44 -15.90 3.05
N GLY A 231 15.48 -16.57 4.21
CA GLY A 231 16.47 -16.32 5.26
C GLY A 231 16.24 -15.07 6.12
N ARG A 232 15.14 -14.33 5.90
CA ARG A 232 14.81 -13.09 6.63
C ARG A 232 13.77 -13.35 7.72
N ARG A 233 13.84 -12.63 8.84
CA ARG A 233 12.85 -12.69 9.95
C ARG A 233 12.59 -14.13 10.47
N LEU A 234 13.60 -15.01 10.40
CA LEU A 234 13.48 -16.43 10.73
C LEU A 234 12.85 -16.73 12.10
N PRO A 235 13.19 -16.03 13.20
CA PRO A 235 12.55 -16.31 14.49
C PRO A 235 11.03 -16.11 14.45
N TYR A 236 10.58 -15.04 13.79
CA TYR A 236 9.16 -14.72 13.63
C TYR A 236 8.45 -15.74 12.73
N LEU A 237 9.06 -16.10 11.60
CA LEU A 237 8.45 -17.03 10.63
C LEU A 237 8.33 -18.45 11.18
N HIS A 238 9.36 -18.96 11.85
CA HIS A 238 9.28 -20.26 12.51
C HIS A 238 8.26 -20.28 13.66
N LEU A 239 8.14 -19.18 14.42
CA LEU A 239 7.11 -19.06 15.45
C LEU A 239 5.70 -19.04 14.84
N ARG A 240 5.49 -18.32 13.73
CA ARG A 240 4.22 -18.31 12.99
C ARG A 240 3.88 -19.72 12.45
N LYS A 241 4.87 -20.45 11.92
CA LYS A 241 4.73 -21.86 11.52
C LYS A 241 4.35 -22.76 12.69
N ALA A 242 5.00 -22.61 13.85
CA ALA A 242 4.67 -23.37 15.06
C ALA A 242 3.23 -23.13 15.53
N ARG A 243 2.76 -21.88 15.48
CA ARG A 243 1.36 -21.53 15.81
C ARG A 243 0.36 -22.20 14.87
N ALA A 244 0.57 -22.08 13.57
CA ALA A 244 -0.30 -22.70 12.57
C ALA A 244 -0.41 -24.22 12.78
N LEU A 245 0.71 -24.89 13.09
CA LEU A 245 0.73 -26.33 13.40
C LEU A 245 0.01 -26.66 14.71
N ALA A 246 0.20 -25.83 15.75
CA ALA A 246 -0.45 -26.02 17.04
C ALA A 246 -1.97 -25.87 16.93
N GLU A 247 -2.46 -24.85 16.22
CA GLU A 247 -3.88 -24.62 15.95
C GLU A 247 -4.52 -25.77 15.15
N ALA A 248 -3.75 -26.41 14.27
CA ALA A 248 -4.16 -27.62 13.55
C ALA A 248 -4.05 -28.92 14.39
N GLY A 249 -3.69 -28.84 15.68
CA GLY A 249 -3.53 -30.00 16.56
C GLY A 249 -2.27 -30.84 16.29
N ARG A 250 -1.33 -30.35 15.47
CA ARG A 250 -0.10 -31.06 15.09
C ARG A 250 1.03 -30.73 16.08
N VAL A 251 0.90 -31.27 17.30
CA VAL A 251 1.76 -30.94 18.45
C VAL A 251 3.25 -31.20 18.18
N GLU A 252 3.61 -32.37 17.67
CA GLU A 252 5.02 -32.72 17.42
C GLU A 252 5.70 -31.78 16.39
N PRO A 253 5.13 -31.58 15.17
CA PRO A 253 5.64 -30.58 14.24
C PRO A 253 5.66 -29.16 14.81
N ALA A 254 4.68 -28.77 15.62
CA ALA A 254 4.64 -27.45 16.24
C ALA A 254 5.81 -27.25 17.21
N SER A 255 6.10 -28.23 18.05
CA SER A 255 7.25 -28.23 18.96
C SER A 255 8.58 -28.13 18.20
N ALA A 256 8.71 -28.86 17.09
CA ALA A 256 9.90 -28.79 16.24
C ALA A 256 10.09 -27.40 15.61
N ALA A 257 9.02 -26.82 15.04
CA ALA A 257 9.07 -25.47 14.49
C ALA A 257 9.39 -24.40 15.56
N LEU A 258 8.87 -24.58 16.79
CA LEU A 258 9.17 -23.70 17.91
C LEU A 258 10.65 -23.78 18.34
N ALA A 259 11.25 -24.97 18.29
CA ALA A 259 12.68 -25.14 18.55
C ALA A 259 13.55 -24.42 17.51
N GLU A 260 13.21 -24.53 16.21
CA GLU A 260 13.90 -23.78 15.15
C GLU A 260 13.75 -22.27 15.32
N ALA A 261 12.58 -21.80 15.76
CA ALA A 261 12.36 -20.39 16.07
C ALA A 261 13.34 -19.90 17.16
N ARG A 262 13.52 -20.67 18.25
CA ARG A 262 14.44 -20.32 19.35
C ARG A 262 15.89 -20.34 18.91
N LYS A 263 16.27 -21.34 18.11
CA LYS A 263 17.61 -21.45 17.52
C LYS A 263 17.93 -20.22 16.66
N ALA A 264 17.03 -19.86 15.75
CA ALA A 264 17.19 -18.65 14.91
C ALA A 264 17.31 -17.38 15.76
N LEU A 265 16.59 -17.30 16.88
CA LEU A 265 16.65 -16.16 17.80
C LEU A 265 18.03 -16.05 18.47
N THR A 266 18.59 -17.17 18.96
CA THR A 266 19.93 -17.18 19.58
C THR A 266 21.04 -16.81 18.61
N GLN A 267 20.87 -17.10 17.32
CA GLN A 267 21.83 -16.80 16.27
C GLN A 267 21.76 -15.32 15.81
N ALA A 268 20.64 -14.64 16.04
CA ALA A 268 20.49 -13.22 15.74
C ALA A 268 21.30 -12.37 16.74
N HIS A 269 22.45 -11.84 16.32
CA HIS A 269 23.38 -11.10 17.17
C HIS A 269 22.83 -9.70 17.55
N ARG A 270 21.97 -9.67 18.58
CA ARG A 270 21.60 -8.60 19.54
C ARG A 270 20.08 -8.54 19.77
N PRO A 271 19.60 -8.80 20.99
CA PRO A 271 18.19 -8.69 21.32
C PRO A 271 17.73 -7.24 21.41
N GLY A 272 17.04 -6.78 20.36
CA GLY A 272 16.19 -5.59 20.42
C GLY A 272 14.87 -5.89 21.14
N ARG A 273 14.10 -4.85 21.49
CA ARG A 273 12.78 -4.99 22.16
C ARG A 273 11.83 -5.96 21.44
N GLY A 274 11.86 -6.00 20.10
CA GLY A 274 11.06 -6.94 19.31
C GLY A 274 11.42 -8.41 19.53
N GLN A 275 12.66 -8.72 19.90
CA GLN A 275 13.09 -10.09 20.21
C GLN A 275 12.58 -10.57 21.58
N GLN A 276 12.45 -9.67 22.56
CA GLN A 276 11.89 -10.01 23.88
C GLN A 276 10.41 -10.40 23.79
N ALA A 277 9.62 -9.70 22.96
CA ALA A 277 8.24 -10.07 22.70
C ALA A 277 8.12 -11.49 22.12
N LEU A 278 9.00 -11.83 21.16
CA LEU A 278 9.04 -13.18 20.58
C LEU A 278 9.37 -14.25 21.63
N VAL A 279 10.28 -14.00 22.58
CA VAL A 279 10.56 -14.96 23.67
C VAL A 279 9.31 -15.24 24.48
N GLY A 280 8.59 -14.21 24.93
CA GLY A 280 7.35 -14.38 25.70
C GLY A 280 6.29 -15.15 24.92
N GLU A 281 6.14 -14.86 23.62
CA GLU A 281 5.25 -15.58 22.71
C GLU A 281 5.63 -17.06 22.54
N MET A 282 6.92 -17.36 22.45
CA MET A 282 7.46 -18.72 22.36
C MET A 282 7.23 -19.51 23.64
N ASP A 283 7.44 -18.89 24.81
CA ASP A 283 7.24 -19.53 26.11
C ASP A 283 5.75 -19.86 26.34
N ALA A 284 4.87 -18.93 25.98
CA ALA A 284 3.43 -19.14 26.04
C ALA A 284 2.97 -20.29 25.12
N LEU A 285 3.53 -20.38 23.90
CA LEU A 285 3.22 -21.49 22.99
C LEU A 285 3.76 -22.83 23.51
N ALA A 286 4.98 -22.86 24.06
CA ALA A 286 5.57 -24.06 24.64
C ALA A 286 4.71 -24.64 25.77
N ALA A 287 4.21 -23.77 26.67
CA ALA A 287 3.33 -24.18 27.75
C ALA A 287 2.03 -24.83 27.23
N LYS A 288 1.41 -24.25 26.20
CA LYS A 288 0.20 -24.81 25.56
C LYS A 288 0.47 -26.18 24.92
N LEU A 289 1.61 -26.34 24.24
CA LEU A 289 2.00 -27.60 23.62
C LEU A 289 2.26 -28.70 24.66
N ALA A 290 2.88 -28.36 25.79
CA ALA A 290 3.10 -29.31 26.89
C ALA A 290 1.78 -29.85 27.48
N THR A 291 0.79 -28.98 27.65
CA THR A 291 -0.52 -29.39 28.18
C THR A 291 -1.36 -30.23 27.21
N SER A 292 -1.13 -30.11 25.90
CA SER A 292 -1.88 -30.87 24.88
C SER A 292 -1.25 -32.22 24.53
N GLY A 293 0.05 -32.42 24.82
CA GLY A 293 0.73 -33.69 24.63
C GLY A 293 0.56 -34.71 25.77
N GLY A 294 0.25 -34.26 27.00
CA GLY A 294 0.20 -35.10 28.21
C GLY A 294 -1.11 -35.87 28.45
N GLY A 295 -2.06 -35.85 27.51
CA GLY A 295 -3.39 -36.45 27.66
C GLY A 295 -3.64 -37.73 26.87
N ARG A 296 -2.60 -38.47 26.47
CA ARG A 296 -2.71 -39.78 25.80
C ARG A 296 -2.26 -40.91 26.71
#